data_AF-A0A2E0FE36-F1
#
_entry.id   AF-A0A2E0FE36-F1
#
_cell.length_a   1.000
_cell.length_b   1.000
_cell.length_c   1.000
_cell.angle_alpha   90.00
_cell.angle_beta   90.00
_cell.angle_gamma   90.00
#
_symmetry.space_group_name_H-M   'P 1'
#
loop_
_entity.id
_entity.type
_entity.pdbx_description
1 polymer ?
#
loop_
_entity_poly.entity_id
_entity_poly.type
_entity_poly.pdbx_seq_one_letter_code
_entity_poly.pdbx_strand_id
1 'polypeptide(L)'
;MTQGLSFDWDGVLRGEPLVEDALNSLAEDFGWTRVFYRTSSSGTGLHILIAELSLDMNLEQSLHPISLSQETIMDYRKRFAEPPWNLECRGRFISDSARSQAGMRTSRVFTVKNDDLSMPWKNIGPRRS
;
A
#
# COMPACT_ATOMS: atom_id res chain seq x y z
N MET A 1 -13.54 13.27 -4.13
CA MET A 1 -12.16 13.23 -4.67
C MET A 1 -11.76 11.77 -4.84
N THR A 2 -11.07 11.43 -5.93
CA THR A 2 -10.47 10.10 -6.12
C THR A 2 -8.95 10.18 -6.05
N GLN A 3 -8.31 9.13 -5.55
CA GLN A 3 -6.85 9.02 -5.46
C GLN A 3 -6.42 7.55 -5.30
N GLY A 4 -5.11 7.30 -5.27
CA GLY A 4 -4.55 5.95 -5.07
C GLY A 4 -4.75 5.40 -3.66
N LEU A 5 -4.71 4.07 -3.51
CA LEU A 5 -4.64 3.40 -2.22
C LEU A 5 -3.22 2.92 -1.93
N SER A 6 -2.69 3.35 -0.80
CA SER A 6 -1.40 2.89 -0.28
C SER A 6 -1.44 2.68 1.22
N PHE A 7 -0.66 1.70 1.66
CA PHE A 7 -0.51 1.29 3.05
C PHE A 7 0.94 1.46 3.51
N ASP A 8 1.09 1.66 4.81
CA ASP A 8 2.37 1.79 5.49
C ASP A 8 2.32 0.88 6.72
N TRP A 9 2.92 -0.30 6.58
CA TRP A 9 2.93 -1.35 7.59
C TRP A 9 4.30 -1.37 8.26
N ASP A 10 4.35 -0.88 9.49
CA ASP A 10 5.58 -0.76 10.28
C ASP A 10 5.89 -2.07 11.02
N GLY A 11 7.19 -2.40 11.11
CA GLY A 11 7.67 -3.52 11.94
C GLY A 11 7.35 -4.91 11.42
N VAL A 12 6.97 -5.04 10.14
CA VAL A 12 6.62 -6.30 9.48
C VAL A 12 7.30 -6.45 8.13
N LEU A 13 7.52 -7.69 7.71
CA LEU A 13 8.18 -8.07 6.47
C LEU A 13 7.38 -9.11 5.67
N ARG A 14 7.72 -9.26 4.39
CA ARG A 14 7.16 -10.34 3.56
C ARG A 14 7.62 -11.70 4.10
N GLY A 15 6.76 -12.70 3.92
CA GLY A 15 6.96 -14.05 4.44
C GLY A 15 6.36 -14.27 5.82
N GLU A 16 6.00 -13.22 6.55
CA GLU A 16 5.25 -13.36 7.80
C GLU A 16 3.80 -13.80 7.52
N PRO A 17 3.26 -14.81 8.23
CA PRO A 17 1.93 -15.35 7.92
C PRO A 17 0.81 -14.29 7.86
N LEU A 18 0.78 -13.38 8.83
CA LEU A 18 -0.23 -12.31 8.90
C LEU A 18 -0.13 -11.35 7.71
N VAL A 19 1.09 -11.04 7.27
CA VAL A 19 1.36 -10.15 6.13
C VAL A 19 0.97 -10.84 4.82
N GLU A 20 1.28 -12.12 4.66
CA GLU A 20 0.87 -12.90 3.50
C GLU A 20 -0.66 -12.99 3.41
N ASP A 21 -1.34 -13.26 4.51
CA ASP A 21 -2.80 -13.31 4.56
C ASP A 21 -3.43 -11.95 4.24
N ALA A 22 -2.85 -10.85 4.73
CA ALA A 22 -3.30 -9.49 4.44
C ALA A 22 -3.14 -9.14 2.95
N LEU A 23 -2.00 -9.49 2.35
CA LEU A 23 -1.73 -9.26 0.94
C LEU A 23 -2.60 -10.14 0.04
N ASN A 24 -2.90 -11.37 0.45
CA ASN A 24 -3.87 -12.23 -0.22
C ASN A 24 -5.28 -11.63 -0.15
N SER A 25 -5.69 -11.10 1.00
CA SER A 25 -6.96 -10.40 1.12
C SER A 25 -7.06 -9.21 0.16
N LEU A 26 -5.99 -8.42 -0.02
CA LEU A 26 -5.95 -7.37 -1.03
C LEU A 26 -5.99 -7.94 -2.46
N ALA A 27 -5.35 -9.08 -2.69
CA ALA A 27 -5.34 -9.74 -3.99
C ALA A 27 -6.71 -10.31 -4.38
N GLU A 28 -7.50 -10.77 -3.42
CA GLU A 28 -8.90 -11.18 -3.63
C GLU A 28 -9.76 -10.00 -4.08
N ASP A 29 -9.54 -8.83 -3.48
CA ASP A 29 -10.33 -7.62 -3.75
C ASP A 29 -9.91 -6.93 -5.07
N PHE A 30 -8.62 -6.90 -5.40
CA PHE A 30 -8.08 -6.11 -6.54
C PHE A 30 -7.44 -6.93 -7.67
N GLY A 31 -7.15 -8.21 -7.43
CA GLY A 31 -6.35 -9.08 -8.28
C GLY A 31 -4.86 -9.02 -7.94
N TRP A 32 -4.19 -10.18 -7.95
CA TRP A 32 -2.76 -10.30 -7.61
C TRP A 32 -1.83 -9.48 -8.52
N THR A 33 -2.23 -9.21 -9.76
CA THR A 33 -1.48 -8.36 -10.71
C THR A 33 -1.47 -6.89 -10.30
N ARG A 34 -2.33 -6.47 -9.37
CA ARG A 34 -2.52 -5.07 -8.98
C ARG A 34 -2.01 -4.72 -7.58
N VAL A 35 -1.51 -5.69 -6.83
CA VAL A 35 -0.96 -5.48 -5.48
C VAL A 35 0.56 -5.47 -5.55
N PHE A 36 1.14 -4.31 -5.25
CA PHE A 36 2.59 -4.11 -5.24
C PHE A 36 3.06 -3.78 -3.83
N TYR A 37 4.24 -4.26 -3.49
CA TYR A 37 4.89 -3.99 -2.22
C TYR A 37 6.33 -3.56 -2.43
N ARG A 38 6.91 -2.89 -1.42
CA ARG A 38 8.35 -2.68 -1.29
C ARG A 38 8.72 -2.60 0.18
N THR A 39 9.96 -2.93 0.49
CA THR A 39 10.53 -2.60 1.80
C THR A 39 10.61 -1.08 1.91
N SER A 40 10.10 -0.54 3.02
CA SER A 40 10.15 0.89 3.32
C SER A 40 11.60 1.34 3.55
N SER A 41 11.82 2.66 3.59
CA SER A 41 13.15 3.21 3.83
C SER A 41 13.69 2.88 5.23
N SER A 42 12.87 2.43 6.18
CA SER A 42 13.36 1.97 7.49
C SER A 42 14.04 0.60 7.43
N GLY A 43 13.89 -0.14 6.32
CA GLY A 43 14.35 -1.52 6.18
C GLY A 43 13.51 -2.55 6.94
N THR A 44 12.60 -2.10 7.80
CA THR A 44 11.83 -2.94 8.74
C THR A 44 10.31 -2.83 8.58
N GLY A 45 9.85 -2.12 7.55
CA GLY A 45 8.43 -2.00 7.22
C GLY A 45 8.17 -2.28 5.74
N LEU A 46 6.88 -2.32 5.40
CA LEU A 46 6.40 -2.52 4.06
C LEU A 46 5.51 -1.35 3.63
N HIS A 47 5.81 -0.81 2.45
CA HIS A 47 4.85 0.00 1.72
C HIS A 47 4.09 -0.88 0.74
N ILE A 48 2.78 -0.69 0.65
CA ILE A 48 1.91 -1.39 -0.30
C ILE A 48 1.21 -0.35 -1.17
N LEU A 49 1.07 -0.66 -2.46
CA LEU A 49 0.42 0.17 -3.45
C LEU A 49 -0.53 -0.68 -4.29
N ILE A 50 -1.75 -0.19 -4.48
CA ILE A 50 -2.72 -0.76 -5.42
C ILE A 50 -2.61 0.01 -6.74
N ALA A 51 -2.12 -0.65 -7.78
CA ALA A 51 -1.78 0.00 -9.05
C ALA A 51 -1.91 -0.95 -10.24
N GLU A 52 -2.00 -0.38 -11.44
CA GLU A 52 -1.82 -1.09 -12.70
C GLU A 52 -0.40 -0.85 -13.23
N LEU A 53 0.21 -1.91 -13.78
CA LEU A 53 1.50 -1.81 -14.44
C LEU A 53 1.26 -1.46 -15.91
N SER A 54 1.81 -0.33 -16.35
CA SER A 54 1.95 -0.01 -17.77
C SER A 54 3.38 -0.26 -18.23
N LEU A 55 3.50 -0.61 -19.51
CA LEU A 55 4.75 -0.69 -20.22
C LEU A 55 4.66 0.30 -21.38
N ASP A 56 5.57 1.25 -21.44
CA ASP A 56 5.63 2.20 -22.55
C ASP A 56 6.37 1.60 -23.77
N MET A 57 6.45 2.38 -24.85
CA MET A 57 7.15 1.95 -26.07
C MET A 57 8.67 1.82 -25.90
N ASN A 58 9.23 2.40 -24.83
CA ASN A 58 10.65 2.31 -24.49
C ASN A 58 10.95 1.12 -23.57
N LEU A 59 9.95 0.27 -23.30
CA LEU A 59 10.01 -0.83 -22.32
C LEU A 59 10.22 -0.36 -20.88
N GLU A 60 9.90 0.90 -20.58
CA GLU A 60 9.88 1.43 -19.22
C GLU A 60 8.58 1.02 -18.53
N GLN A 61 8.74 0.47 -17.34
CA GLN A 61 7.64 0.04 -16.49
C GLN A 61 7.23 1.18 -15.56
N SER A 62 5.93 1.48 -15.53
CA SER A 62 5.40 2.47 -14.57
C SER A 62 4.14 1.95 -13.88
N LEU A 63 4.01 2.29 -12.59
CA LEU A 63 2.85 1.93 -11.78
C LEU A 63 1.88 3.10 -11.71
N HIS A 64 0.65 2.87 -12.15
CA HIS A 64 -0.45 3.83 -12.08
C HIS A 64 -1.40 3.44 -10.96
N PRO A 65 -1.46 4.20 -9.84
CA PRO A 65 -2.37 3.90 -8.76
C PRO A 65 -3.82 3.84 -9.23
N ILE A 66 -4.57 2.82 -8.80
CA ILE A 66 -6.00 2.74 -9.09
C ILE A 66 -6.70 3.88 -8.36
N SER A 67 -7.52 4.63 -9.09
CA SER A 67 -8.31 5.71 -8.50
C SER A 67 -9.51 5.15 -7.76
N LEU A 68 -9.52 5.31 -6.44
CA LEU A 68 -10.62 4.92 -5.56
C LEU A 68 -11.25 6.16 -4.92
N SER A 69 -12.52 6.02 -4.52
CA SER A 69 -13.18 7.06 -3.73
C SER A 69 -12.49 7.23 -2.37
N GLN A 70 -12.58 8.44 -1.83
CA GLN A 70 -12.01 8.72 -0.51
C GLN A 70 -12.58 7.81 0.59
N GLU A 71 -13.88 7.57 0.57
CA GLU A 71 -14.57 6.70 1.52
C GLU A 71 -14.00 5.29 1.47
N THR A 72 -13.92 4.71 0.27
CA THR A 72 -13.34 3.38 0.04
C THR A 72 -11.90 3.28 0.57
N ILE A 73 -11.07 4.31 0.34
CA ILE A 73 -9.69 4.33 0.85
C ILE A 73 -9.65 4.28 2.38
N MET A 74 -10.52 5.05 3.03
CA MET A 74 -10.57 5.09 4.49
C MET A 74 -11.09 3.77 5.07
N ASP A 75 -12.06 3.12 4.41
CA ASP A 75 -12.56 1.80 4.82
C ASP A 75 -11.46 0.74 4.76
N TYR A 76 -10.69 0.69 3.68
CA TYR A 76 -9.56 -0.22 3.58
C TYR A 76 -8.50 0.04 4.65
N ARG A 77 -8.15 1.30 4.89
CA ARG A 77 -7.17 1.64 5.93
C ARG A 77 -7.66 1.28 7.32
N LYS A 78 -8.93 1.53 7.60
CA LYS A 78 -9.55 1.12 8.86
C LYS A 78 -9.49 -0.39 9.03
N ARG A 79 -9.88 -1.15 8.00
CA ARG A 79 -9.81 -2.62 7.98
C ARG A 79 -8.42 -3.11 8.38
N PHE A 80 -7.35 -2.57 7.77
CA PHE A 80 -5.98 -3.00 8.07
C PHE A 80 -5.38 -2.40 9.36
N ALA A 81 -6.01 -1.39 9.97
CA ALA A 81 -5.60 -0.81 11.26
C ALA A 81 -6.23 -1.53 12.47
N GLU A 82 -7.30 -2.29 12.25
CA GLU A 82 -8.08 -3.00 13.27
C GLU A 82 -7.77 -4.52 13.28
N PRO A 83 -8.15 -5.25 14.35
CA PRO A 83 -8.05 -6.70 14.38
C PRO A 83 -8.82 -7.36 13.20
N PRO A 84 -8.33 -8.46 12.63
CA PRO A 84 -7.17 -9.24 13.08
C PRO A 84 -5.82 -8.68 12.61
N TRP A 85 -5.80 -7.70 11.70
CA TRP A 85 -4.59 -7.28 11.01
C TRP A 85 -3.67 -6.43 11.89
N ASN A 86 -4.15 -5.31 12.45
CA ASN A 86 -3.34 -4.34 13.18
C ASN A 86 -2.01 -3.94 12.46
N LEU A 87 -2.02 -3.89 11.14
CA LEU A 87 -0.82 -3.63 10.32
C LEU A 87 -0.65 -2.15 9.98
N GLU A 88 -1.75 -1.45 9.67
CA GLU A 88 -1.70 -0.06 9.24
C GLU A 88 -1.39 0.86 10.44
N CYS A 89 -0.48 1.82 10.21
CA CYS A 89 -0.12 2.82 11.21
C CYS A 89 -1.36 3.64 11.65
N ARG A 90 -1.80 3.45 12.90
CA ARG A 90 -2.95 4.17 13.48
C ARG A 90 -2.76 5.69 13.47
N GLY A 91 -1.54 6.17 13.70
CA GLY A 91 -1.22 7.60 13.64
C GLY A 91 -1.45 8.18 12.24
N ARG A 92 -1.05 7.44 11.19
CA ARG A 92 -1.33 7.80 9.80
C ARG A 92 -2.83 7.77 9.52
N PHE A 93 -3.55 6.75 9.97
CA PHE A 93 -5.00 6.67 9.80
C PHE A 93 -5.74 7.89 10.39
N ILE A 94 -5.39 8.29 11.62
CA ILE A 94 -5.97 9.47 12.27
C ILE A 94 -5.63 10.75 11.49
N SER A 95 -4.36 10.94 11.14
CA SER A 95 -3.91 12.12 10.39
C SER A 95 -4.59 12.22 9.03
N ASP A 96 -4.66 11.11 8.30
CA ASP A 96 -5.27 11.07 6.98
C ASP A 96 -6.80 11.19 7.04
N SER A 97 -7.45 10.76 8.12
CA SER A 97 -8.87 11.04 8.36
C SER A 97 -9.14 12.55 8.48
N ALA A 98 -8.33 13.27 9.26
CA ALA A 98 -8.46 14.72 9.38
C ALA A 98 -8.18 15.44 8.04
N ARG A 99 -7.17 14.98 7.29
CA ARG A 99 -6.84 15.50 5.95
C ARG A 99 -7.95 15.25 4.94
N SER A 100 -8.58 14.08 5.01
CA SER A 100 -9.74 13.71 4.20
C SER A 100 -10.89 14.72 4.36
N GLN A 101 -11.23 15.05 5.60
CA GLN A 101 -12.27 16.04 5.93
C GLN A 101 -11.91 17.44 5.39
N ALA A 102 -10.62 17.77 5.32
CA ALA A 102 -10.12 19.00 4.73
C ALA A 102 -9.94 18.94 3.19
N GLY A 103 -10.38 17.87 2.52
CA GLY A 103 -10.30 17.72 1.07
C GLY A 103 -8.87 17.50 0.53
N MET A 104 -7.95 17.02 1.35
CA MET A 104 -6.55 16.81 0.98
C MET A 104 -6.25 15.35 0.58
N ARG A 105 -5.21 15.16 -0.24
CA ARG A 105 -4.69 13.82 -0.59
C ARG A 105 -4.13 13.10 0.63
N THR A 106 -4.38 11.79 0.69
CA THR A 106 -3.94 10.87 1.76
C THR A 106 -3.10 9.69 1.23
N SER A 107 -3.02 9.51 -0.09
CA SER A 107 -2.31 8.43 -0.79
C SER A 107 -0.77 8.55 -0.81
N ARG A 108 -0.14 8.84 0.33
CA ARG A 108 1.30 9.12 0.43
C ARG A 108 2.06 8.03 1.18
N VAL A 109 3.14 7.53 0.58
CA VAL A 109 4.16 6.71 1.24
C VAL A 109 5.52 7.35 0.98
N PHE A 110 6.43 7.29 1.94
CA PHE A 110 7.75 7.89 1.77
C PHE A 110 8.57 7.07 0.77
N THR A 111 9.26 7.74 -0.15
CA THR A 111 10.24 7.09 -1.02
C THR A 111 11.65 7.26 -0.46
N VAL A 112 11.95 8.45 0.10
CA VAL A 112 13.20 8.76 0.80
C VAL A 112 12.87 9.30 2.19
N LYS A 113 13.63 8.88 3.21
CA LYS A 113 13.56 9.44 4.57
C LYS A 113 14.93 9.29 5.22
N ASN A 114 15.47 10.36 5.79
CA ASN A 114 16.80 10.37 6.44
C ASN A 114 17.92 9.83 5.52
N ASP A 115 17.94 10.24 4.26
CA ASP A 115 18.86 9.77 3.21
C ASP A 115 18.71 8.28 2.82
N ASP A 116 17.82 7.52 3.49
CA ASP A 116 17.51 6.15 3.14
C ASP A 116 16.40 6.06 2.07
N LEU A 117 16.62 5.21 1.07
CA LEU A 117 15.71 4.98 -0.04
C LEU A 117 14.90 3.69 0.17
N SER A 118 13.61 3.73 -0.10
CA SER A 118 12.78 2.52 -0.17
C SER A 118 13.20 1.63 -1.33
N MET A 119 13.10 0.31 -1.16
CA MET A 119 13.44 -0.64 -2.22
C MET A 119 12.51 -0.50 -3.45
N PRO A 120 12.89 -1.02 -4.62
CA PRO A 120 12.01 -1.05 -5.79
C PRO A 120 10.70 -1.80 -5.52
N TRP A 121 9.63 -1.40 -6.22
CA TRP A 121 8.34 -2.08 -6.16
C TRP A 121 8.43 -3.50 -6.73
N LYS A 122 7.73 -4.43 -6.08
CA LYS A 122 7.58 -5.82 -6.48
C LYS A 122 6.11 -6.18 -6.48
N ASN A 123 5.66 -6.90 -7.50
CA ASN A 123 4.33 -7.51 -7.47
C ASN A 123 4.33 -8.65 -6.44
N ILE A 124 3.22 -8.85 -5.71
CA ILE A 124 3.12 -9.95 -4.75
C ILE A 124 3.21 -11.34 -5.41
N GLY A 125 2.92 -11.42 -6.71
CA GLY A 125 2.85 -12.65 -7.50
C GLY A 125 1.57 -13.44 -7.20
N PRO A 126 1.26 -14.46 -8.01
CA PRO A 126 0.26 -15.45 -7.63
C PRO A 126 0.73 -16.19 -6.37
N ARG A 127 -0.22 -16.63 -5.54
CA ARG A 127 0.09 -17.48 -4.39
C ARG A 127 0.86 -18.71 -4.89
N ARG A 128 2.11 -18.85 -4.46
CA ARG A 128 2.88 -20.07 -4.72
C ARG A 128 2.32 -21.16 -3.81
N SER A 129 1.67 -22.16 -4.41
CA SER A 129 1.19 -23.37 -3.75
C SER A 129 2.34 -24.21 -3.21
#